data_AF-A0A1H4A0G2-F1
#
_entry.id   AF-A0A1H4A0G2-F1
#
_cell.length_a   1.000
_cell.length_b   1.000
_cell.length_c   1.000
_cell.angle_alpha   90.00
_cell.angle_beta   90.00
_cell.angle_gamma   90.00
#
_symmetry.space_group_name_H-M   'P 1'
#
loop_
_entity.id
_entity.type
_entity.pdbx_description
1 polymer ?
#
loop_
_entity_poly.entity_id
_entity_poly.type
_entity_poly.pdbx_seq_one_letter_code
_entity_poly.pdbx_strand_id
1 'polypeptide(L)'
;MNARLSLNNRPEPSLAEQASRLESFEIALREERIKELEEQLAFMSNEQKLSLERGAESLKRVQTLRDAVINKLQLQDGDVLQTPDGSYELMSQLAQSVRDMGLKNVMFICGDIQQLDEAELRTIAEPFLAKLRGTTAELHQKVCSLQLECQQLKDTRDEFEKAGNQLADDKERLQGEIERLIIQDNANARVLTKTQEKLKAAEAEVKRLREMEPDRLKAQVKRLQKKRTEAVAGAQKMRTRNHQLAKKNRQLDIALDKAIAQANAVQELKPDRIFEPGRVGRWELFTCPKDGWYQLLDTENEVSQTVRVEGSELITPKIRPVPKAIAGEVLAFHQAFFGGAV
;
A
#
# COMPACT_ATOMS: atom_id res chain seq x y z
N MET A 1 -34.96 77.29 -26.80
CA MET A 1 -35.31 76.69 -25.49
C MET A 1 -34.01 76.21 -24.86
N ASN A 2 -33.41 77.01 -23.98
CA ASN A 2 -32.19 76.65 -23.25
C ASN A 2 -32.52 76.74 -21.76
N ALA A 3 -32.68 75.58 -21.12
CA ALA A 3 -32.95 75.48 -19.70
C ALA A 3 -31.76 76.04 -18.92
N ARG A 4 -32.00 77.11 -18.14
CA ARG A 4 -31.06 77.63 -17.16
C ARG A 4 -30.85 76.54 -16.10
N LEU A 5 -29.69 75.88 -16.14
CA LEU A 5 -29.25 74.98 -15.08
C LEU A 5 -29.08 75.80 -13.80
N SER A 6 -30.04 75.62 -12.89
CA SER A 6 -30.05 76.18 -11.53
C SER A 6 -28.76 75.77 -10.80
N LEU A 7 -27.92 76.75 -10.46
CA LEU A 7 -26.75 76.57 -9.58
C LEU A 7 -27.15 76.19 -8.13
N ASN A 8 -28.45 76.23 -7.80
CA ASN A 8 -28.97 75.97 -6.45
C ASN A 8 -29.42 74.51 -6.22
N ASN A 9 -29.21 73.60 -7.17
CA ASN A 9 -29.53 72.17 -7.04
C ASN A 9 -28.29 71.29 -6.85
N ARG A 10 -27.19 71.81 -6.28
CA ARG A 10 -26.11 70.93 -5.83
C ARG A 10 -26.53 70.32 -4.48
N PRO A 11 -26.62 68.99 -4.35
CA PRO A 11 -26.85 68.38 -3.05
C PRO A 11 -25.76 68.86 -2.08
N GLU A 12 -26.16 69.17 -0.84
CA GLU A 12 -25.18 69.54 0.19
C GLU A 12 -24.10 68.46 0.24
N PRO A 13 -22.81 68.85 0.19
CA PRO A 13 -21.73 67.88 0.22
C PRO A 13 -21.88 67.06 1.49
N SER A 14 -21.87 65.74 1.33
CA SER A 14 -22.02 64.83 2.46
C SER A 14 -20.95 65.13 3.51
N LEU A 15 -21.21 64.79 4.77
CA LEU A 15 -20.23 64.95 5.85
C LEU A 15 -18.87 64.31 5.50
N ALA A 16 -18.87 63.22 4.71
CA ALA A 16 -17.66 62.59 4.20
C ALA A 16 -16.89 63.45 3.18
N GLU A 17 -17.59 64.14 2.28
CA GLU A 17 -16.95 65.07 1.33
C GLU A 17 -16.41 66.32 2.01
N GLN A 18 -17.10 66.82 3.05
CA GLN A 18 -16.62 67.94 3.84
C GLN A 18 -15.38 67.57 4.66
N ALA A 19 -15.37 66.38 5.28
CA ALA A 19 -14.21 65.86 5.99
C ALA A 19 -13.01 65.67 5.07
N SER A 20 -13.21 65.09 3.87
CA SER A 20 -12.13 64.90 2.89
C SER A 20 -11.54 66.23 2.39
N ARG A 21 -12.37 67.27 2.23
CA ARG A 21 -11.87 68.61 1.88
C ARG A 21 -11.06 69.23 3.00
N LEU A 22 -11.53 69.15 4.25
CA LEU A 22 -10.79 69.67 5.41
C LEU A 22 -9.44 68.95 5.56
N GLU A 23 -9.42 67.62 5.40
CA GLU A 23 -8.20 66.83 5.41
C GLU A 23 -7.22 67.26 4.32
N SER A 24 -7.70 67.49 3.08
CA SER A 24 -6.85 67.97 1.99
C SER A 24 -6.27 69.37 2.24
N PHE A 25 -7.02 70.26 2.89
CA PHE A 25 -6.54 71.58 3.30
C PHE A 25 -5.50 71.49 4.42
N GLU A 26 -5.73 70.64 5.42
CA GLU A 26 -4.76 70.41 6.49
C GLU A 26 -3.46 69.81 5.97
N ILE A 27 -3.54 68.89 5.01
CA ILE A 27 -2.36 68.30 4.35
C ILE A 27 -1.59 69.40 3.61
N ALA A 28 -2.25 70.22 2.78
CA ALA A 28 -1.59 71.30 2.05
C ALA A 28 -0.90 72.31 2.98
N LEU A 29 -1.53 72.68 4.10
CA LEU A 29 -0.97 73.60 5.08
C LEU A 29 0.24 73.01 5.81
N ARG A 30 0.23 71.70 6.07
CA ARG A 30 1.38 70.98 6.63
C ARG A 30 2.53 70.89 5.63
N GLU A 31 2.24 70.61 4.36
CA GLU A 31 3.25 70.53 3.30
C GLU A 31 3.95 71.89 3.08
N GLU A 32 3.21 73.00 3.08
CA GLU A 32 3.77 74.35 2.99
C GLU A 32 4.68 74.66 4.20
N ARG A 33 4.23 74.30 5.41
CA ARG A 33 5.03 74.49 6.63
C ARG A 33 6.30 73.65 6.66
N ILE A 34 6.24 72.41 6.16
CA ILE A 34 7.42 71.54 6.03
C ILE A 34 8.44 72.20 5.10
N LYS A 35 7.98 72.72 3.96
CA LYS A 35 8.86 73.37 2.98
C LYS A 35 9.55 74.61 3.55
N GLU A 36 8.84 75.46 4.29
CA GLU A 36 9.46 76.61 4.98
C GLU A 36 10.55 76.19 5.97
N LEU A 37 10.29 75.12 6.74
CA LEU A 37 11.24 74.61 7.73
C LEU A 37 12.48 73.98 7.07
N GLU A 38 12.30 73.30 5.95
CA GLU A 38 13.41 72.75 5.15
C GLU A 38 14.30 73.87 4.59
N GLU A 39 13.71 74.97 4.09
CA GLU A 39 14.46 76.14 3.62
C GLU A 39 15.23 76.83 4.76
N GLN A 40 14.62 76.98 5.94
CA GLN A 40 15.30 77.54 7.12
C GLN A 40 16.45 76.65 7.62
N LEU A 41 16.26 75.32 7.63
CA LEU A 41 17.31 74.37 7.98
C LEU A 41 18.48 74.43 6.99
N ALA A 42 18.20 74.54 5.69
CA ALA A 42 19.22 74.68 4.67
C ALA A 42 20.03 75.98 4.86
N PHE A 43 19.36 77.09 5.17
CA PHE A 43 20.02 78.36 5.45
C PHE A 43 20.94 78.28 6.69
N MET A 44 20.42 77.79 7.82
CA MET A 44 21.23 77.66 9.04
C MET A 44 22.40 76.68 8.87
N SER A 45 22.19 75.57 8.14
CA SER A 45 23.26 74.61 7.86
C SER A 45 24.40 75.24 7.06
N ASN A 46 24.07 76.09 6.08
CA ASN A 46 25.09 76.81 5.29
C ASN A 46 25.82 77.86 6.13
N GLU A 47 25.13 78.65 6.96
CA GLU A 47 25.80 79.59 7.88
C GLU A 47 26.73 78.87 8.86
N GLN A 48 26.30 77.73 9.39
CA GLN A 48 27.10 76.94 10.31
C GLN A 48 28.35 76.37 9.63
N LYS A 49 28.24 75.90 8.37
CA LYS A 49 29.40 75.49 7.56
C LYS A 49 30.38 76.63 7.33
N LEU A 50 29.90 77.81 6.93
CA LEU A 50 30.74 78.99 6.71
C LEU A 50 31.46 79.45 7.99
N SER A 51 30.78 79.38 9.14
CA SER A 51 31.37 79.69 10.44
C SER A 51 32.47 78.67 10.83
N LEU A 52 32.21 77.38 10.60
CA LEU A 52 33.18 76.31 10.84
C LEU A 52 34.41 76.41 9.93
N GLU A 53 34.23 76.76 8.65
CA GLU A 53 35.34 76.96 7.71
C GLU A 53 36.24 78.13 8.13
N ARG A 54 35.66 79.27 8.52
CA ARG A 54 36.42 80.42 9.05
C ARG A 54 37.14 80.08 10.36
N GLY A 55 36.50 79.32 11.24
CA GLY A 55 37.12 78.80 12.46
C GLY A 55 38.29 77.87 12.18
N ALA A 56 38.13 76.94 11.23
CA ALA A 56 39.17 75.99 10.83
C ALA A 56 40.39 76.66 10.18
N GLU A 57 40.19 77.70 9.37
CA GLU A 57 41.30 78.47 8.79
C GLU A 57 42.08 79.25 9.85
N SER A 58 41.40 79.86 10.83
CA SER A 58 42.04 80.51 11.96
C SER A 58 42.83 79.52 12.82
N LEU A 59 42.26 78.33 13.08
CA LEU A 59 42.91 77.27 13.84
C LEU A 59 44.16 76.74 13.13
N LYS A 60 44.09 76.53 11.81
CA LYS A 60 45.24 76.12 10.99
C LYS A 60 46.38 77.14 11.07
N ARG A 61 46.10 78.44 10.99
CA ARG A 61 47.14 79.48 11.11
C ARG A 61 47.84 79.46 12.47
N VAL A 62 47.08 79.27 13.55
CA VAL A 62 47.64 79.15 14.92
C VAL A 62 48.45 77.87 15.08
N GLN A 63 47.95 76.73 14.57
CA GLN A 63 48.67 75.46 14.57
C GLN A 63 49.99 75.55 13.78
N THR A 64 50.00 76.21 12.62
CA THR A 64 51.22 76.35 11.80
C THR A 64 52.31 77.16 12.52
N LEU A 65 51.93 78.24 13.22
CA LEU A 65 52.86 79.05 14.02
C LEU A 65 53.36 78.30 15.26
N ARG A 66 52.48 77.52 15.89
CA ARG A 66 52.79 76.68 17.04
C ARG A 66 53.75 75.54 16.68
N ASP A 67 53.47 74.81 15.60
CA ASP A 67 54.32 73.73 15.11
C ASP A 67 55.72 74.25 14.74
N ALA A 68 55.83 75.48 14.24
CA ALA A 68 57.12 76.11 13.93
C ALA A 68 57.99 76.40 15.18
N VAL A 69 57.36 76.65 16.33
CA VAL A 69 58.06 76.90 17.61
C VAL A 69 58.38 75.57 18.31
N ILE A 70 57.44 74.63 18.30
CA ILE A 70 57.56 73.36 19.03
C ILE A 70 58.41 72.33 18.30
N ASN A 71 58.38 72.26 16.96
CA ASN A 71 59.24 71.35 16.19
C ASN A 71 60.74 71.63 16.39
N LYS A 72 61.11 72.82 16.90
CA LYS A 72 62.48 73.12 17.33
C LYS A 72 62.87 72.50 18.67
N LEU A 73 61.91 72.05 19.49
CA LEU A 73 62.12 71.59 20.86
C LEU A 73 62.13 70.06 21.05
N GLN A 74 61.78 69.25 20.02
CA GLN A 74 61.85 67.77 20.02
C GLN A 74 61.45 67.07 21.34
N LEU A 75 60.29 67.39 21.90
CA LEU A 75 59.87 66.91 23.21
C LEU A 75 59.35 65.46 23.18
N GLN A 76 59.62 64.70 24.25
CA GLN A 76 59.15 63.34 24.51
C GLN A 76 58.46 63.22 25.88
N ASP A 77 57.68 62.14 26.07
CA ASP A 77 57.10 61.84 27.39
C ASP A 77 58.22 61.54 28.39
N GLY A 78 58.24 62.28 29.51
CA GLY A 78 59.29 62.23 30.53
C GLY A 78 60.20 63.46 30.56
N ASP A 79 60.13 64.34 29.55
CA ASP A 79 60.96 65.55 29.50
C ASP A 79 60.55 66.58 30.56
N VAL A 80 61.55 67.33 31.03
CA VAL A 80 61.38 68.42 32.00
C VAL A 80 61.67 69.75 31.31
N LEU A 81 60.66 70.61 31.26
CA LEU A 81 60.76 71.94 30.69
C LEU A 81 60.87 72.98 31.79
N GLN A 82 62.01 73.67 31.81
CA GLN A 82 62.23 74.80 32.70
C GLN A 82 61.70 76.07 32.04
N THR A 83 60.92 76.86 32.77
CA THR A 83 60.45 78.17 32.32
C THR A 83 61.00 79.27 33.24
N PRO A 84 61.46 80.41 32.68
CA PRO A 84 61.89 81.54 33.49
C PRO A 84 60.68 82.15 34.22
N ASP A 85 60.94 82.67 35.42
CA ASP A 85 59.94 82.99 36.44
C ASP A 85 58.69 83.72 35.95
N GLY A 86 57.53 83.24 36.40
CA GLY A 86 56.36 84.07 36.71
C GLY A 86 55.28 84.27 35.64
N SER A 87 55.41 83.78 34.40
CA SER A 87 54.33 83.94 33.41
C SER A 87 53.40 82.72 33.35
N TYR A 88 52.33 82.75 34.15
CA TYR A 88 51.29 81.71 34.19
C TYR A 88 50.63 81.48 32.81
N GLU A 89 50.56 82.53 31.98
CA GLU A 89 50.07 82.46 30.60
C GLU A 89 50.96 81.62 29.70
N LEU A 90 52.29 81.79 29.78
CA LEU A 90 53.25 81.02 28.98
C LEU A 90 53.20 79.53 29.37
N MET A 91 53.12 79.24 30.67
CA MET A 91 52.99 77.88 31.21
C MET A 91 51.69 77.22 30.75
N SER A 92 50.57 77.94 30.77
CA SER A 92 49.29 77.43 30.29
C SER A 92 49.31 77.13 28.79
N GLN A 93 49.94 78.01 28.00
CA GLN A 93 50.09 77.83 26.55
C GLN A 93 51.04 76.68 26.20
N LEU A 94 52.13 76.51 26.96
CA LEU A 94 53.06 75.39 26.80
C LEU A 94 52.44 74.05 27.24
N ALA A 95 51.67 74.03 28.32
CA ALA A 95 50.96 72.84 28.77
C ALA A 95 49.89 72.40 27.77
N GLN A 96 49.13 73.34 27.21
CA GLN A 96 48.21 73.05 26.11
C GLN A 96 48.97 72.54 24.88
N SER A 97 50.12 73.14 24.62
CA SER A 97 50.99 72.78 23.51
C SER A 97 51.50 71.33 23.57
N VAL A 98 51.92 70.88 24.75
CA VAL A 98 52.30 69.50 25.04
C VAL A 98 51.10 68.55 24.90
N ARG A 99 49.92 68.94 25.42
CA ARG A 99 48.73 68.09 25.35
C ARG A 99 48.30 67.79 23.92
N ASP A 100 48.30 68.77 23.02
CA ASP A 100 47.87 68.47 21.63
C ASP A 100 48.97 67.78 20.80
N MET A 101 50.19 67.63 21.32
CA MET A 101 51.18 66.67 20.78
C MET A 101 50.93 65.22 21.22
N GLY A 102 49.90 64.98 22.06
CA GLY A 102 49.60 63.66 22.59
C GLY A 102 50.52 63.21 23.73
N LEU A 103 51.45 64.07 24.14
CA LEU A 103 52.33 63.84 25.29
C LEU A 103 51.54 64.06 26.57
N LYS A 104 51.61 63.08 27.48
CA LYS A 104 50.84 63.07 28.74
C LYS A 104 51.73 63.42 29.93
N ASN A 105 53.04 63.28 29.77
CA ASN A 105 53.99 63.19 30.87
C ASN A 105 55.17 64.17 30.73
N VAL A 106 54.91 65.45 30.45
CA VAL A 106 55.97 66.48 30.44
C VAL A 106 55.83 67.34 31.69
N MET A 107 56.90 67.45 32.46
CA MET A 107 56.91 68.22 33.70
C MET A 107 57.39 69.65 33.41
N PHE A 108 56.64 70.64 33.90
CA PHE A 108 57.03 72.03 33.78
C PHE A 108 57.48 72.54 35.15
N ILE A 109 58.70 73.07 35.23
CA ILE A 109 59.24 73.68 36.44
C ILE A 109 59.42 75.18 36.20
N CYS A 110 58.85 75.99 37.09
CA CYS A 110 59.10 77.42 37.15
C CYS A 110 60.26 77.69 38.11
N GLY A 111 61.23 78.51 37.68
CA GLY A 111 62.40 78.86 38.50
C GLY A 111 63.62 77.98 38.24
N ASP A 112 64.68 78.20 39.02
CA ASP A 112 66.01 77.64 38.73
C ASP A 112 66.20 76.23 39.32
N ILE A 113 66.12 75.19 38.47
CA ILE A 113 66.19 73.78 38.89
C ILE A 113 67.51 73.45 39.62
N GLN A 114 68.58 74.18 39.29
CA GLN A 114 69.92 73.98 39.87
C GLN A 114 70.01 74.37 41.35
N GLN A 115 68.98 75.01 41.92
CA GLN A 115 68.93 75.43 43.32
C GLN A 115 68.09 74.51 44.21
N LEU A 116 67.36 73.55 43.62
CA LEU A 116 66.55 72.60 44.38
C LEU A 116 67.41 71.44 44.89
N ASP A 117 67.22 71.05 46.15
CA ASP A 117 67.90 69.86 46.68
C ASP A 117 67.21 68.55 46.22
N GLU A 118 67.88 67.41 46.40
CA GLU A 118 67.37 66.10 45.96
C GLU A 118 66.06 65.71 46.68
N ALA A 119 65.83 66.23 47.89
CA ALA A 119 64.62 65.97 48.66
C ALA A 119 63.43 66.75 48.12
N GLU A 120 63.64 68.00 47.70
CA GLU A 120 62.64 68.86 47.06
C GLU A 120 62.24 68.31 45.69
N LEU A 121 63.20 67.86 44.88
CA LEU A 121 62.94 67.22 43.58
C LEU A 121 62.12 65.93 43.72
N ARG A 122 62.43 65.09 44.72
CA ARG A 122 61.63 63.89 45.03
C ARG A 122 60.21 64.25 45.46
N THR A 123 60.05 65.30 46.28
CA THR A 123 58.73 65.75 46.75
C THR A 123 57.83 66.20 45.59
N ILE A 124 58.40 66.87 44.58
CA ILE A 124 57.68 67.33 43.38
C ILE A 124 57.33 66.16 42.45
N ALA A 125 58.22 65.18 42.29
CA ALA A 125 58.04 64.05 41.37
C ALA A 125 57.12 62.93 41.91
N GLU A 126 57.08 62.71 43.23
CA GLU A 126 56.36 61.57 43.84
C GLU A 126 54.85 61.54 43.53
N PRO A 127 54.08 62.65 43.54
CA PRO A 127 52.66 62.62 43.16
C PRO A 127 52.43 62.14 41.72
N PHE A 128 53.35 62.46 40.82
CA PHE A 128 53.30 62.06 39.43
C PHE A 128 53.64 60.58 39.25
N LEU A 129 54.70 60.12 39.93
CA LEU A 129 55.07 58.70 39.98
C LEU A 129 53.96 57.85 40.63
N ALA A 130 53.30 58.35 41.67
CA ALA A 130 52.14 57.70 42.29
C ALA A 130 50.96 57.57 41.33
N LYS A 131 50.66 58.63 40.55
CA LYS A 131 49.61 58.60 39.52
C LYS A 131 49.94 57.64 38.37
N LEU A 132 51.21 57.58 37.95
CA LEU A 132 51.68 56.61 36.97
C LEU A 132 51.58 55.17 37.49
N ARG A 133 52.01 54.91 38.73
CA ARG A 133 51.87 53.59 39.36
C ARG A 133 50.40 53.16 39.45
N GLY A 134 49.50 54.08 39.83
CA GLY A 134 48.06 53.82 39.89
C GLY A 134 47.46 53.48 38.53
N THR A 135 47.70 54.31 37.51
CA THR A 135 47.20 54.05 36.14
C THR A 135 47.79 52.78 35.52
N THR A 136 49.05 52.47 35.81
CA THR A 136 49.69 51.23 35.34
C THR A 136 49.07 50.00 36.02
N ALA A 137 48.76 50.07 37.32
CA ALA A 137 48.10 48.99 38.04
C ALA A 137 46.66 48.75 37.52
N GLU A 138 45.89 49.82 37.25
CA GLU A 138 44.55 49.73 36.67
C GLU A 138 44.58 49.12 35.26
N LEU A 139 45.53 49.53 34.42
CA LEU A 139 45.74 48.93 33.09
C LEU A 139 46.11 47.46 33.19
N HIS A 140 47.00 47.10 34.11
CA HIS A 140 47.39 45.71 34.32
C HIS A 140 46.19 44.85 34.74
N GLN A 141 45.37 45.35 35.66
CA GLN A 141 44.15 44.66 36.08
C GLN A 141 43.17 44.46 34.91
N LYS A 142 42.97 45.47 34.06
CA LYS A 142 42.14 45.36 32.84
C LYS A 142 42.70 44.36 31.84
N VAL A 143 44.03 44.32 31.65
CA VAL A 143 44.67 43.34 30.77
C VAL A 143 44.44 41.93 31.29
N CYS A 144 44.60 41.70 32.60
CA CYS A 144 44.33 40.39 33.21
C CYS A 144 42.87 39.97 33.06
N SER A 145 41.91 40.89 33.27
CA SER A 145 40.49 40.56 33.10
C SER A 145 40.14 40.22 31.65
N LEU A 146 40.66 40.98 30.68
CA LEU A 146 40.45 40.73 29.25
C LEU A 146 41.11 39.42 28.79
N GLN A 147 42.26 39.05 29.37
CA GLN A 147 42.90 37.77 29.09
C GLN A 147 42.05 36.60 29.59
N LEU A 148 41.45 36.72 30.78
CA LEU A 148 40.55 35.72 31.32
C LEU A 148 39.29 35.57 30.45
N GLU A 149 38.69 36.68 30.05
CA GLU A 149 37.52 36.69 29.17
C GLU A 149 37.85 36.08 27.79
N CYS A 150 38.99 36.43 27.19
CA CYS A 150 39.48 35.80 25.96
C CYS A 150 39.64 34.28 26.10
N GLN A 151 40.07 33.79 27.27
CA GLN A 151 40.20 32.35 27.50
C GLN A 151 38.84 31.67 27.60
N GLN A 152 37.90 32.26 28.34
CA GLN A 152 36.53 31.76 28.45
C GLN A 152 35.82 31.72 27.07
N LEU A 153 36.03 32.74 26.25
CA LEU A 153 35.50 32.78 24.88
C LEU A 153 36.11 31.71 23.98
N LYS A 154 37.38 31.34 24.18
CA LYS A 154 38.00 30.21 23.46
C LYS A 154 37.41 28.88 23.91
N ASP A 155 37.28 28.66 25.22
CA ASP A 155 36.76 27.41 25.76
C ASP A 155 35.31 27.18 25.28
N THR A 156 34.48 28.23 25.34
CA THR A 156 33.09 28.18 24.82
C THR A 156 33.03 27.96 23.31
N ARG A 157 33.92 28.59 22.52
CA ARG A 157 34.02 28.32 21.08
C ARG A 157 34.32 26.85 20.81
N ASP A 158 35.27 26.27 21.54
CA ASP A 158 35.68 24.88 21.35
C ASP A 158 34.56 23.91 21.76
N GLU A 159 33.75 24.25 22.77
CA GLU A 159 32.53 23.52 23.11
C GLU A 159 31.47 23.61 22.01
N PHE A 160 31.25 24.80 21.44
CA PHE A 160 30.34 24.96 20.30
C PHE A 160 30.80 24.20 19.06
N GLU A 161 32.10 24.14 18.79
CA GLU A 161 32.66 23.35 17.69
C GLU A 161 32.41 21.85 17.90
N LYS A 162 32.64 21.33 19.11
CA LYS A 162 32.31 19.94 19.46
C LYS A 162 30.81 19.65 19.31
N ALA A 163 29.96 20.54 19.80
CA ALA A 163 28.51 20.40 19.66
C ALA A 163 28.06 20.46 18.19
N GLY A 164 28.70 21.32 17.37
CA GLY A 164 28.46 21.41 15.94
C GLY A 164 28.85 20.13 15.20
N ASN A 165 30.01 19.55 15.51
CA ASN A 165 30.44 18.27 14.95
C ASN A 165 29.49 17.13 15.34
N GLN A 166 29.08 17.07 16.61
CA GLN A 166 28.11 16.07 17.08
C GLN A 166 26.76 16.21 16.34
N LEU A 167 26.30 17.44 16.12
CA LEU A 167 25.05 17.70 15.39
C LEU A 167 25.17 17.29 13.91
N ALA A 168 26.34 17.45 13.30
CA ALA A 168 26.61 17.00 11.93
C ALA A 168 26.54 15.46 11.84
N ASP A 169 27.18 14.75 12.78
CA ASP A 169 27.13 13.29 12.85
C ASP A 169 25.70 12.77 13.08
N ASP A 170 24.94 13.41 13.98
CA ASP A 170 23.55 13.07 14.24
C ASP A 170 22.65 13.30 13.02
N LYS A 171 22.90 14.38 12.27
CA LYS A 171 22.18 14.66 11.02
C LYS A 171 22.45 13.58 9.98
N GLU A 172 23.70 13.16 9.79
CA GLU A 172 24.06 12.09 8.85
C GLU A 172 23.41 10.76 9.26
N ARG A 173 23.45 10.42 10.56
CA ARG A 173 22.78 9.24 11.10
C ARG A 173 21.28 9.24 10.83
N LEU A 174 20.60 10.35 11.11
CA LEU A 174 19.16 10.49 10.89
C LEU A 174 18.81 10.45 9.39
N GLN A 175 19.65 11.03 8.53
CA GLN A 175 19.47 10.91 7.07
C GLN A 175 19.54 9.44 6.62
N GLY A 176 20.51 8.68 7.12
CA GLY A 176 20.59 7.24 6.84
C GLY A 176 19.39 6.45 7.36
N GLU A 177 18.81 6.82 8.50
CA GLU A 177 17.56 6.22 9.00
C GLU A 177 16.35 6.53 8.12
N ILE A 178 16.21 7.78 7.67
CA ILE A 178 15.14 8.20 6.76
C ILE A 178 15.22 7.41 5.44
N GLU A 179 16.41 7.27 4.86
CA GLU A 179 16.60 6.49 3.63
C GLU A 179 16.21 5.02 3.81
N ARG A 180 16.61 4.40 4.93
CA ARG A 180 16.18 3.04 5.27
C ARG A 180 14.67 2.91 5.39
N LEU A 181 14.01 3.85 6.06
CA LEU A 181 12.56 3.85 6.21
C LEU A 181 11.84 4.03 4.87
N ILE A 182 12.37 4.89 3.97
CA ILE A 182 11.83 5.05 2.62
C ILE A 182 11.92 3.74 1.82
N ILE A 183 13.05 3.02 1.91
CA ILE A 183 13.21 1.71 1.26
C ILE A 183 12.19 0.70 1.80
N GLN A 184 12.01 0.67 3.13
CA GLN A 184 11.06 -0.22 3.78
C GLN A 184 9.60 0.10 3.40
N ASP A 185 9.23 1.38 3.37
CA ASP A 185 7.88 1.82 2.98
C ASP A 185 7.56 1.43 1.53
N ASN A 186 8.52 1.64 0.62
CA ASN A 186 8.39 1.19 -0.77
C ASN A 186 8.23 -0.33 -0.89
N ALA A 187 8.95 -1.11 -0.06
CA ALA A 187 8.79 -2.57 -0.03
C ALA A 187 7.39 -2.96 0.48
N ASN A 188 6.91 -2.31 1.54
CA ASN A 188 5.58 -2.54 2.10
C ASN A 188 4.47 -2.18 1.10
N ALA A 189 4.59 -1.07 0.39
CA ALA A 189 3.65 -0.66 -0.65
C ALA A 189 3.52 -1.70 -1.78
N ARG A 190 4.64 -2.30 -2.20
CA ARG A 190 4.64 -3.40 -3.17
C ARG A 190 3.92 -4.65 -2.65
N VAL A 191 4.15 -5.01 -1.38
CA VAL A 191 3.46 -6.14 -0.75
C VAL A 191 1.96 -5.86 -0.67
N LEU A 192 1.57 -4.66 -0.26
CA LEU A 192 0.17 -4.24 -0.15
C LEU A 192 -0.55 -4.26 -1.50
N THR A 193 0.13 -3.85 -2.57
CA THR A 193 -0.42 -3.93 -3.93
C THR A 193 -0.69 -5.39 -4.33
N LYS A 194 0.28 -6.29 -4.09
CA LYS A 194 0.13 -7.73 -4.38
C LYS A 194 -0.98 -8.38 -3.55
N THR A 195 -1.16 -7.98 -2.29
CA THR A 195 -2.25 -8.53 -1.45
C THR A 195 -3.61 -8.01 -1.89
N GLN A 196 -3.73 -6.75 -2.32
CA GLN A 196 -4.96 -6.22 -2.91
C GLN A 196 -5.35 -6.94 -4.20
N GLU A 197 -4.39 -7.24 -5.08
CA GLU A 197 -4.65 -8.04 -6.29
C GLU A 197 -5.17 -9.44 -5.94
N LYS A 198 -4.54 -10.12 -4.98
CA LYS A 198 -4.99 -11.43 -4.49
C LYS A 198 -6.39 -11.36 -3.87
N LEU A 199 -6.69 -10.32 -3.12
CA LEU A 199 -8.01 -10.12 -2.53
C LEU A 199 -9.08 -9.98 -3.63
N LYS A 200 -8.83 -9.13 -4.63
CA LYS A 200 -9.75 -8.97 -5.79
C LYS A 200 -9.96 -10.29 -6.52
N ALA A 201 -8.92 -11.08 -6.73
CA ALA A 201 -9.03 -12.40 -7.36
C ALA A 201 -9.86 -13.37 -6.50
N ALA A 202 -9.65 -13.38 -5.18
CA ALA A 202 -10.42 -14.21 -4.25
C ALA A 202 -11.90 -13.78 -4.20
N GLU A 203 -12.19 -12.49 -4.19
CA GLU A 203 -13.55 -11.95 -4.24
C GLU A 203 -14.26 -12.34 -5.55
N ALA A 204 -13.55 -12.29 -6.68
CA ALA A 204 -14.08 -12.74 -7.97
C ALA A 204 -14.42 -14.24 -7.96
N GLU A 205 -13.55 -15.08 -7.38
CA GLU A 205 -13.85 -16.52 -7.27
C GLU A 205 -15.00 -16.78 -6.30
N VAL A 206 -15.08 -16.07 -5.16
CA VAL A 206 -16.23 -16.17 -4.25
C VAL A 206 -17.53 -15.79 -4.96
N LYS A 207 -17.51 -14.75 -5.80
CA LYS A 207 -18.66 -14.37 -6.62
C LYS A 207 -19.04 -15.50 -7.59
N ARG A 208 -18.08 -16.07 -8.32
CA ARG A 208 -18.28 -17.21 -9.24
C ARG A 208 -18.86 -18.43 -8.51
N LEU A 209 -18.35 -18.75 -7.33
CA LEU A 209 -18.85 -19.84 -6.50
C LEU A 209 -20.28 -19.60 -6.00
N ARG A 210 -20.64 -18.35 -5.67
CA ARG A 210 -22.02 -17.96 -5.31
C ARG A 210 -22.97 -18.07 -6.50
N GLU A 211 -22.53 -17.70 -7.70
CA GLU A 211 -23.31 -17.82 -8.94
C GLU A 211 -23.65 -19.28 -9.30
N MET A 212 -22.83 -20.25 -8.86
CA MET A 212 -23.16 -21.67 -9.01
C MET A 212 -24.30 -22.16 -8.09
N GLU A 213 -24.95 -21.28 -7.35
CA GLU A 213 -26.10 -21.56 -6.47
C GLU A 213 -25.87 -22.81 -5.59
N PRO A 214 -24.83 -22.82 -4.73
CA PRO A 214 -24.43 -24.00 -3.97
C PRO A 214 -25.57 -24.59 -3.13
N ASP A 215 -26.48 -23.74 -2.63
CA ASP A 215 -27.67 -24.18 -1.89
C ASP A 215 -28.70 -24.91 -2.76
N ARG A 216 -28.88 -24.48 -4.02
CA ARG A 216 -29.74 -25.17 -4.99
C ARG A 216 -29.12 -26.51 -5.39
N LEU A 217 -27.81 -26.55 -5.61
CA LEU A 217 -27.08 -27.81 -5.89
C LEU A 217 -27.18 -28.77 -4.70
N LYS A 218 -27.00 -28.29 -3.47
CA LYS A 218 -27.17 -29.09 -2.24
C LYS A 218 -28.59 -29.65 -2.12
N ALA A 219 -29.60 -28.85 -2.43
CA ALA A 219 -30.99 -29.30 -2.47
C ALA A 219 -31.25 -30.35 -3.57
N GLN A 220 -30.67 -30.19 -4.75
CA GLN A 220 -30.75 -31.17 -5.84
C GLN A 220 -30.09 -32.50 -5.45
N VAL A 221 -28.89 -32.47 -4.86
CA VAL A 221 -28.19 -33.68 -4.38
C VAL A 221 -29.04 -34.41 -3.35
N LYS A 222 -29.64 -33.71 -2.37
CA LYS A 222 -30.56 -34.34 -1.40
C LYS A 222 -31.77 -34.99 -2.07
N ARG A 223 -32.38 -34.33 -3.06
CA ARG A 223 -33.51 -34.90 -3.83
C ARG A 223 -33.09 -36.15 -4.60
N LEU A 224 -31.92 -36.14 -5.23
CA LEU A 224 -31.38 -37.29 -5.96
C LEU A 224 -31.03 -38.45 -5.03
N GLN A 225 -30.46 -38.18 -3.85
CA GLN A 225 -30.21 -39.20 -2.84
C GLN A 225 -31.52 -39.86 -2.37
N LYS A 226 -32.57 -39.07 -2.11
CA LYS A 226 -33.90 -39.60 -1.76
C LYS A 226 -34.47 -40.49 -2.88
N LYS A 227 -34.44 -40.02 -4.13
CA LYS A 227 -34.87 -40.82 -5.29
C LYS A 227 -34.05 -42.11 -5.44
N ARG A 228 -32.74 -42.06 -5.21
CA ARG A 228 -31.87 -43.23 -5.23
C ARG A 228 -32.28 -44.23 -4.16
N THR A 229 -32.53 -43.79 -2.92
CA THR A 229 -32.96 -44.68 -1.84
C THR A 229 -34.31 -45.33 -2.14
N GLU A 230 -35.27 -44.58 -2.71
CA GLU A 230 -36.57 -45.10 -3.13
C GLU A 230 -36.42 -46.12 -4.27
N ALA A 231 -35.58 -45.84 -5.26
CA ALA A 231 -35.31 -46.75 -6.37
C ALA A 231 -34.64 -48.05 -5.91
N VAL A 232 -33.67 -47.96 -4.97
CA VAL A 232 -33.02 -49.15 -4.39
C VAL A 232 -34.03 -49.98 -3.60
N ALA A 233 -34.86 -49.35 -2.77
CA ALA A 233 -35.92 -50.05 -2.04
C ALA A 233 -36.94 -50.70 -2.99
N GLY A 234 -37.34 -50.01 -4.06
CA GLY A 234 -38.20 -50.54 -5.12
C GLY A 234 -37.57 -51.74 -5.83
N ALA A 235 -36.31 -51.64 -6.23
CA ALA A 235 -35.56 -52.73 -6.84
C ALA A 235 -35.46 -53.95 -5.91
N GLN A 236 -35.25 -53.73 -4.61
CA GLN A 236 -35.21 -54.81 -3.63
C GLN A 236 -36.57 -55.51 -3.49
N LYS A 237 -37.68 -54.74 -3.44
CA LYS A 237 -39.04 -55.30 -3.45
C LYS A 237 -39.34 -56.11 -4.73
N MET A 238 -38.88 -55.63 -5.88
CA MET A 238 -39.04 -56.38 -7.13
C MET A 238 -38.22 -57.67 -7.14
N ARG A 239 -36.99 -57.65 -6.61
CA ARG A 239 -36.17 -58.87 -6.46
C ARG A 239 -36.84 -59.89 -5.55
N THR A 240 -37.39 -59.48 -4.40
CA THR A 240 -38.07 -60.40 -3.49
C THR A 240 -39.34 -60.97 -4.11
N ARG A 241 -40.15 -60.14 -4.78
CA ARG A 241 -41.33 -60.59 -5.52
C ARG A 241 -40.98 -61.58 -6.64
N ASN A 242 -39.96 -61.29 -7.44
CA ASN A 242 -39.49 -62.20 -8.49
C ASN A 242 -39.00 -63.53 -7.90
N HIS A 243 -38.29 -63.51 -6.78
CA HIS A 243 -37.87 -64.74 -6.11
C HIS A 243 -39.06 -65.57 -5.62
N GLN A 244 -40.08 -64.93 -5.04
CA GLN A 244 -41.32 -65.60 -4.64
C GLN A 244 -42.07 -66.20 -5.84
N LEU A 245 -42.18 -65.46 -6.94
CA LEU A 245 -42.81 -65.95 -8.17
C LEU A 245 -42.03 -67.13 -8.76
N ALA A 246 -40.70 -67.04 -8.81
CA ALA A 246 -39.87 -68.15 -9.26
C ALA A 246 -40.06 -69.41 -8.40
N LYS A 247 -40.20 -69.25 -7.06
CA LYS A 247 -40.52 -70.36 -6.16
C LYS A 247 -41.90 -70.96 -6.43
N LYS A 248 -42.91 -70.12 -6.65
CA LYS A 248 -44.27 -70.58 -7.02
C LYS A 248 -44.27 -71.31 -8.37
N ASN A 249 -43.56 -70.79 -9.37
CA ASN A 249 -43.43 -71.45 -10.66
C ASN A 249 -42.81 -72.84 -10.51
N ARG A 250 -41.70 -72.98 -9.76
CA ARG A 250 -41.12 -74.30 -9.47
C ARG A 250 -42.10 -75.26 -8.79
N GLN A 251 -42.94 -74.76 -7.89
CA GLN A 251 -43.96 -75.58 -7.23
C GLN A 251 -45.04 -76.03 -8.22
N LEU A 252 -45.45 -75.15 -9.13
CA LEU A 252 -46.39 -75.48 -10.20
C LEU A 252 -45.78 -76.48 -11.18
N ASP A 253 -44.52 -76.32 -11.56
CA ASP A 253 -43.80 -77.27 -12.44
C ASP A 253 -43.76 -78.66 -11.80
N ILE A 254 -43.39 -78.76 -10.51
CA ILE A 254 -43.40 -80.04 -9.77
C ILE A 254 -44.82 -80.64 -9.71
N ALA A 255 -45.84 -79.80 -9.53
CA ALA A 255 -47.23 -80.27 -9.50
C ALA A 255 -47.69 -80.77 -10.87
N LEU A 256 -47.28 -80.08 -11.94
CA LEU A 256 -47.56 -80.47 -13.32
C LEU A 256 -46.87 -81.79 -13.65
N ASP A 257 -45.58 -81.94 -13.31
CA ASP A 257 -44.83 -83.18 -13.51
C ASP A 257 -45.48 -84.35 -12.77
N LYS A 258 -45.95 -84.13 -11.53
CA LYS A 258 -46.71 -85.14 -10.78
C LYS A 258 -48.05 -85.48 -11.44
N ALA A 259 -48.78 -84.48 -11.93
CA ALA A 259 -50.04 -84.71 -12.63
C ALA A 259 -49.83 -85.47 -13.95
N ILE A 260 -48.77 -85.17 -14.70
CA ILE A 260 -48.36 -85.89 -15.91
C ILE A 260 -47.97 -87.33 -15.55
N ALA A 261 -47.15 -87.53 -14.51
CA ALA A 261 -46.76 -88.87 -14.07
C ALA A 261 -47.97 -89.70 -13.61
N GLN A 262 -48.94 -89.09 -12.91
CA GLN A 262 -50.18 -89.76 -12.51
C GLN A 262 -51.07 -90.08 -13.71
N ALA A 263 -51.21 -89.17 -14.67
CA ALA A 263 -51.97 -89.42 -15.89
C ALA A 263 -51.35 -90.57 -16.71
N ASN A 264 -50.03 -90.55 -16.87
CA ASN A 264 -49.30 -91.60 -17.60
C ASN A 264 -49.30 -92.95 -16.87
N ALA A 265 -49.39 -92.97 -15.54
CA ALA A 265 -49.48 -94.22 -14.77
C ALA A 265 -50.82 -94.95 -14.94
N VAL A 266 -51.87 -94.27 -15.42
CA VAL A 266 -53.21 -94.84 -15.63
C VAL A 266 -53.40 -95.35 -17.07
N GLN A 267 -52.52 -94.96 -18.00
CA GLN A 267 -52.56 -95.39 -19.40
C GLN A 267 -51.33 -96.21 -19.77
N GLU A 268 -51.42 -97.54 -19.63
CA GLU A 268 -50.61 -98.42 -20.49
C GLU A 268 -51.13 -98.26 -21.93
N LEU A 269 -50.41 -97.48 -22.73
CA LEU A 269 -50.60 -97.46 -24.18
C LEU A 269 -50.22 -98.86 -24.70
N LYS A 270 -51.23 -99.69 -24.98
CA LYS A 270 -51.04 -100.97 -25.66
C LYS A 270 -51.05 -100.72 -27.16
N PRO A 271 -50.08 -101.28 -27.91
CA PRO A 271 -50.11 -101.16 -29.35
C PRO A 271 -51.34 -101.87 -29.90
N ASP A 272 -52.04 -101.21 -30.82
CA ASP A 272 -53.18 -101.78 -31.54
C ASP A 272 -52.72 -102.97 -32.40
N ARG A 273 -51.48 -102.93 -32.88
CA ARG A 273 -50.87 -104.03 -33.60
C ARG A 273 -49.36 -104.06 -33.43
N ILE A 274 -48.80 -105.25 -33.36
CA ILE A 274 -47.36 -105.49 -33.35
C ILE A 274 -47.01 -106.23 -34.64
N PHE A 275 -46.00 -105.73 -35.34
CA PHE A 275 -45.46 -106.31 -36.56
C PHE A 275 -44.04 -106.81 -36.27
N GLU A 276 -43.80 -108.10 -36.52
CA GLU A 276 -42.48 -108.73 -36.37
C GLU A 276 -42.02 -109.40 -37.68
N PRO A 277 -41.87 -108.66 -38.79
CA PRO A 277 -41.37 -109.23 -40.04
C PRO A 277 -39.85 -109.47 -39.96
N GLY A 278 -39.46 -110.58 -39.33
CA GLY A 278 -38.12 -111.15 -39.36
C GLY A 278 -36.98 -110.12 -39.25
N ARG A 279 -36.19 -109.97 -40.33
CA ARG A 279 -34.95 -109.14 -40.38
C ARG A 279 -35.15 -107.63 -40.25
N VAL A 280 -36.38 -107.14 -40.04
CA VAL A 280 -36.72 -105.70 -40.07
C VAL A 280 -37.11 -105.15 -38.69
N GLY A 281 -37.00 -105.97 -37.64
CA GLY A 281 -37.24 -105.58 -36.25
C GLY A 281 -38.71 -105.60 -35.84
N ARG A 282 -38.98 -105.28 -34.56
CA ARG A 282 -40.33 -105.21 -34.00
C ARG A 282 -40.89 -103.79 -34.07
N TRP A 283 -42.03 -103.67 -34.75
CA TRP A 283 -42.74 -102.41 -34.95
C TRP A 283 -44.09 -102.44 -34.26
N GLU A 284 -44.37 -101.40 -33.48
CA GLU A 284 -45.60 -101.24 -32.73
C GLU A 284 -46.44 -100.12 -33.34
N LEU A 285 -47.68 -100.43 -33.70
CA LEU A 285 -48.64 -99.49 -34.27
C LEU A 285 -49.56 -99.01 -33.15
N PHE A 286 -49.68 -97.69 -33.03
CA PHE A 286 -50.65 -97.02 -32.19
C PHE A 286 -51.57 -96.17 -33.06
N THR A 287 -52.87 -96.35 -32.87
CA THR A 287 -53.89 -95.49 -33.45
C THR A 287 -53.81 -94.10 -32.82
N CYS A 288 -54.02 -93.07 -33.64
CA CYS A 288 -54.15 -91.70 -33.16
C CYS A 288 -55.63 -91.30 -33.17
N PRO A 289 -56.03 -90.30 -32.35
CA PRO A 289 -57.40 -89.78 -32.38
C PRO A 289 -57.83 -89.19 -33.73
N LYS A 290 -56.87 -88.92 -34.62
CA LYS A 290 -57.10 -88.36 -35.94
C LYS A 290 -57.13 -89.49 -36.96
N ASP A 291 -58.26 -89.61 -37.65
CA ASP A 291 -58.47 -90.68 -38.64
C ASP A 291 -57.43 -90.65 -39.77
N GLY A 292 -56.99 -91.84 -40.19
CA GLY A 292 -55.91 -92.04 -41.15
C GLY A 292 -54.48 -91.75 -40.62
N TRP A 293 -54.30 -91.32 -39.37
CA TRP A 293 -52.99 -91.09 -38.76
C TRP A 293 -52.62 -92.19 -37.76
N TYR A 294 -51.39 -92.66 -37.84
CA TYR A 294 -50.86 -93.70 -36.96
C TYR A 294 -49.47 -93.33 -36.46
N GLN A 295 -49.16 -93.77 -35.24
CA GLN A 295 -47.79 -93.73 -34.73
C GLN A 295 -47.20 -95.14 -34.85
N LEU A 296 -46.08 -95.24 -35.56
CA LEU A 296 -45.27 -96.44 -35.63
C LEU A 296 -44.05 -96.25 -34.72
N LEU A 297 -43.85 -97.16 -33.78
CA LEU A 297 -42.66 -97.23 -32.95
C LEU A 297 -41.80 -98.41 -33.41
N ASP A 298 -40.61 -98.12 -33.89
CA ASP A 298 -39.54 -99.09 -34.05
C ASP A 298 -38.92 -99.33 -32.67
N THR A 299 -39.29 -100.43 -32.03
CA THR A 299 -38.88 -100.71 -30.64
C THR A 299 -37.40 -101.07 -30.53
N GLU A 300 -36.79 -101.60 -31.58
CA GLU A 300 -35.36 -101.94 -31.57
C GLU A 300 -34.47 -100.70 -31.72
N ASN A 301 -34.93 -99.68 -32.44
CA ASN A 301 -34.17 -98.45 -32.65
C ASN A 301 -34.65 -97.25 -31.80
N GLU A 302 -35.67 -97.45 -30.95
CA GLU A 302 -36.31 -96.40 -30.14
C GLU A 302 -36.80 -95.19 -30.96
N VAL A 303 -37.15 -95.41 -32.24
CA VAL A 303 -37.63 -94.34 -33.13
C VAL A 303 -39.14 -94.43 -33.27
N SER A 304 -39.83 -93.37 -32.88
CA SER A 304 -41.25 -93.21 -33.20
C SER A 304 -41.44 -92.30 -34.41
N GLN A 305 -42.36 -92.67 -35.29
CA GLN A 305 -42.69 -91.89 -36.48
C GLN A 305 -44.18 -91.89 -36.72
N THR A 306 -44.69 -90.74 -37.14
CA THR A 306 -46.09 -90.59 -37.50
C THR A 306 -46.26 -90.86 -39.00
N VAL A 307 -47.15 -91.76 -39.35
CA VAL A 307 -47.48 -92.10 -40.73
C VAL A 307 -48.96 -91.81 -41.01
N ARG A 308 -49.25 -91.46 -42.25
CA ARG A 308 -50.63 -91.21 -42.69
C ARG A 308 -50.99 -92.14 -43.84
N VAL A 309 -52.17 -92.75 -43.80
CA VAL A 309 -52.76 -93.40 -44.97
C VAL A 309 -53.58 -92.35 -45.73
N GLU A 310 -53.37 -92.24 -47.03
CA GLU A 310 -54.19 -91.40 -47.92
C GLU A 310 -54.25 -92.07 -49.30
N GLY A 311 -55.46 -92.19 -49.87
CA GLY A 311 -55.61 -92.71 -51.24
C GLY A 311 -55.02 -94.11 -51.47
N SER A 312 -55.09 -94.98 -50.46
CA SER A 312 -54.48 -96.33 -50.46
C SER A 312 -52.95 -96.36 -50.49
N GLU A 313 -52.28 -95.24 -50.24
CA GLU A 313 -50.83 -95.15 -50.07
C GLU A 313 -50.46 -94.78 -48.63
N LEU A 314 -49.34 -95.33 -48.14
CA LEU A 314 -48.77 -94.94 -46.86
C LEU A 314 -47.81 -93.78 -47.05
N ILE A 315 -48.21 -92.60 -46.58
CA ILE A 315 -47.38 -91.40 -46.54
C ILE A 315 -46.48 -91.47 -45.32
N THR A 316 -45.19 -91.71 -45.57
CA THR A 316 -44.16 -91.76 -44.54
C THR A 316 -43.29 -90.49 -44.58
N PRO A 317 -42.87 -89.93 -43.43
CA PRO A 317 -42.00 -88.76 -43.41
C PRO A 317 -40.65 -89.06 -44.09
N LYS A 318 -40.08 -88.07 -44.80
CA LYS A 318 -38.87 -88.21 -45.64
C LYS A 318 -37.59 -88.62 -44.91
N ILE A 319 -37.59 -88.63 -43.57
CA ILE A 319 -36.40 -88.81 -42.74
C ILE A 319 -35.99 -90.30 -42.67
N ARG A 320 -36.95 -91.23 -42.72
CA ARG A 320 -36.71 -92.69 -42.83
C ARG A 320 -37.95 -93.35 -43.44
N PRO A 321 -37.87 -93.97 -44.63
CA PRO A 321 -39.01 -94.65 -45.22
C PRO A 321 -39.38 -95.90 -44.41
N VAL A 322 -40.67 -96.11 -44.16
CA VAL A 322 -41.16 -97.38 -43.59
C VAL A 322 -40.82 -98.53 -44.56
N PRO A 323 -40.24 -99.64 -44.08
CA PRO A 323 -39.99 -100.81 -44.91
C PRO A 323 -41.28 -101.28 -45.62
N LYS A 324 -41.19 -101.63 -46.90
CA LYS A 324 -42.36 -101.98 -47.74
C LYS A 324 -43.24 -103.09 -47.13
N ALA A 325 -42.64 -104.05 -46.43
CA ALA A 325 -43.36 -105.11 -45.72
C ALA A 325 -44.29 -104.54 -44.64
N ILE A 326 -43.76 -103.67 -43.77
CA ILE A 326 -44.54 -102.97 -42.73
C ILE A 326 -45.59 -102.06 -43.36
N ALA A 327 -45.22 -101.33 -44.43
CA ALA A 327 -46.16 -100.45 -45.11
C ALA A 327 -47.38 -101.21 -45.66
N GLY A 328 -47.16 -102.38 -46.24
CA GLY A 328 -48.24 -103.27 -46.68
C GLY A 328 -49.12 -103.76 -45.52
N GLU A 329 -48.52 -104.10 -44.38
CA GLU A 329 -49.26 -104.54 -43.19
C GLU A 329 -50.09 -103.43 -42.54
N VAL A 330 -49.58 -102.19 -42.52
CA VAL A 330 -50.31 -101.01 -42.04
C VAL A 330 -51.49 -100.69 -42.95
N LEU A 331 -51.30 -100.75 -44.27
CA LEU A 331 -52.38 -100.57 -45.23
C LEU A 331 -53.45 -101.66 -45.09
N ALA A 332 -53.03 -102.92 -44.96
CA ALA A 332 -53.94 -104.04 -44.73
C ALA A 332 -54.70 -103.89 -43.39
N PHE A 333 -54.04 -103.44 -42.34
CA PHE A 333 -54.67 -103.12 -41.07
C PHE A 333 -55.71 -102.00 -41.24
N HIS A 334 -55.34 -100.88 -41.86
CA HIS A 334 -56.26 -99.76 -42.08
C HIS A 334 -57.49 -100.21 -42.89
N GLN A 335 -57.28 -100.96 -43.97
CA GLN A 335 -58.37 -101.47 -44.79
C GLN A 335 -59.30 -102.44 -44.02
N ALA A 336 -58.74 -103.31 -43.18
CA ALA A 336 -59.51 -104.28 -42.40
C ALA A 336 -60.36 -103.62 -41.30
N PHE A 337 -59.86 -102.56 -40.68
CA PHE A 337 -60.52 -101.93 -39.53
C PHE A 337 -61.36 -100.69 -39.87
N PHE A 338 -61.01 -99.98 -40.94
CA PHE A 338 -61.62 -98.69 -41.28
C PHE A 338 -62.25 -98.66 -42.69
N GLY A 339 -62.20 -99.75 -43.46
CA GLY A 339 -63.06 -99.95 -44.64
C GLY A 339 -62.68 -99.21 -45.93
N GLY A 340 -61.58 -98.46 -45.96
CA GLY A 340 -60.92 -97.96 -47.18
C GLY A 340 -61.71 -96.94 -48.02
N ALA A 341 -61.55 -95.65 -47.70
CA ALA A 341 -61.30 -94.52 -48.60
C ALA A 341 -61.48 -93.16 -47.88
N VAL A 342 -60.75 -92.95 -46.77
CA VAL A 342 -59.95 -91.77 -46.37
C VAL A 342 -58.96 -92.29 -45.33
#